data_AF-A0A2X2BND8-F1
#
_entry.id   AF-A0A2X2BND8-F1
#
_cell.length_a   1.000
_cell.length_b   1.000
_cell.length_c   1.000
_cell.angle_alpha   90.00
_cell.angle_beta   90.00
_cell.angle_gamma   90.00
#
_symmetry.space_group_name_H-M   'P 1'
#
loop_
_entity.id
_entity.type
_entity.pdbx_description
1 polymer ?
#
loop_
_entity_poly.entity_id
_entity_poly.type
_entity_poly.pdbx_seq_one_letter_code
_entity_poly.pdbx_strand_id
1 'polypeptide(L)'
;MKQATAIFFAFILAFSAGWLVKGWYQDSLELVALKTANEVNNASLKAQQDLASQSARTLENKLEELANVQPPEIRTEIIKPVFTNLCVSDDFVRMYNEAIDSAERTLSGKSTDKMPDDITKVKR
;
A
#
# COMPACT_ATOMS: atom_id res chain seq x y z
N MET A 1 56.69 57.83 -16.84
CA MET A 1 56.46 56.38 -17.04
C MET A 1 56.25 55.63 -15.72
N LYS A 2 57.14 55.73 -14.72
CA LYS A 2 57.02 55.01 -13.43
C LYS A 2 55.72 55.25 -12.62
N GLN A 3 55.18 56.46 -12.67
CA GLN A 3 53.93 56.82 -11.98
C GLN A 3 52.70 56.15 -12.63
N ALA A 4 52.66 56.09 -13.96
CA ALA A 4 51.56 55.49 -14.70
C ALA A 4 51.50 53.97 -14.52
N THR A 5 52.65 53.30 -14.45
CA THR A 5 52.72 51.86 -14.17
C THR A 5 52.22 51.52 -12.76
N ALA A 6 52.54 52.34 -11.75
CA ALA A 6 52.08 52.12 -10.38
C ALA A 6 50.55 52.25 -10.25
N ILE A 7 49.98 53.27 -10.89
CA ILE A 7 48.52 53.48 -10.91
C ILE A 7 47.81 52.30 -11.60
N PHE A 8 48.35 51.82 -12.72
CA PHE A 8 47.77 50.69 -13.43
C PHE A 8 47.76 49.40 -12.58
N PHE A 9 48.86 49.10 -11.89
CA PHE A 9 48.90 47.97 -10.96
C PHE A 9 47.93 48.14 -9.78
N ALA A 10 47.77 49.35 -9.25
CA ALA A 10 46.80 49.62 -8.19
C ALA A 10 45.36 49.35 -8.64
N PHE A 11 44.99 49.72 -9.88
CA PHE A 11 43.68 49.40 -10.44
C PHE A 11 43.45 47.91 -10.62
N ILE A 12 44.45 47.16 -11.09
CA ILE A 12 44.35 45.71 -11.24
C ILE A 12 44.13 45.05 -9.87
N LEU A 13 44.85 45.48 -8.84
CA LEU A 13 44.71 44.95 -7.48
C LEU A 13 43.35 45.27 -6.85
N ALA A 14 42.86 46.50 -7.04
CA ALA A 14 41.53 46.87 -6.55
C ALA A 14 40.42 46.07 -7.25
N PHE A 15 40.56 45.86 -8.56
CA PHE A 15 39.60 45.07 -9.33
C PHE A 15 39.59 43.60 -8.93
N SER A 16 40.77 42.97 -8.76
CA SER A 16 40.86 41.57 -8.34
C SER A 16 40.35 41.37 -6.90
N ALA A 17 40.64 42.31 -6.01
CA ALA A 17 40.10 42.30 -4.65
C ALA A 17 38.56 42.42 -4.65
N GLY A 18 38.00 43.32 -5.45
CA GLY A 18 36.55 43.46 -5.60
C GLY A 18 35.89 42.19 -6.14
N TRP A 19 36.54 41.49 -7.07
CA TRP A 19 36.04 40.22 -7.62
C TRP A 19 36.00 39.11 -6.57
N LEU A 20 37.03 38.98 -5.73
CA LEU A 20 37.09 38.00 -4.64
C LEU A 20 36.03 38.25 -3.57
N VAL A 21 35.88 39.51 -3.15
CA VAL A 21 34.88 39.89 -2.14
C VAL A 21 33.46 39.60 -2.65
N LYS A 22 33.20 39.85 -3.94
CA LYS A 22 31.92 39.50 -4.55
C LYS A 22 31.65 37.99 -4.50
N GLY A 23 32.65 37.17 -4.79
CA GLY A 23 32.54 35.71 -4.70
C GLY A 23 32.18 35.25 -3.28
N TRP A 24 32.91 35.72 -2.28
CA TRP A 24 32.61 35.40 -0.87
C TRP A 24 31.23 35.87 -0.42
N TYR A 25 30.79 37.03 -0.90
CA TYR A 25 29.46 37.53 -0.60
C TYR A 25 28.36 36.63 -1.21
N GLN A 26 28.54 36.19 -2.46
CA GLN A 26 27.60 35.27 -3.10
C GLN A 26 27.55 33.91 -2.40
N ASP A 27 28.70 33.33 -2.04
CA ASP A 27 28.76 32.06 -1.31
C ASP A 27 28.06 32.17 0.07
N SER A 28 28.22 33.31 0.75
CA SER A 28 27.54 33.54 2.04
C SER A 28 26.02 33.57 1.92
N LEU A 29 25.49 34.15 0.84
CA LEU A 29 24.06 34.19 0.58
C LEU A 29 23.51 32.80 0.23
N GLU A 30 24.25 32.02 -0.56
CA GLU A 30 23.88 30.66 -0.91
C GLU A 30 23.83 29.75 0.34
N LEU A 31 24.83 29.85 1.21
CA LEU A 31 24.88 29.13 2.48
C LEU A 31 23.67 29.44 3.37
N VAL A 32 23.29 30.71 3.48
CA VAL A 32 22.10 31.12 4.24
C VAL A 32 20.83 30.54 3.62
N ALA A 33 20.67 30.65 2.30
CA ALA A 33 19.51 30.09 1.59
C ALA A 33 19.40 28.56 1.77
N LEU A 34 20.51 27.84 1.64
CA LEU A 34 20.57 26.39 1.84
C LEU A 34 20.27 26.01 3.29
N LYS A 35 20.77 26.77 4.27
CA LYS A 35 20.50 26.51 5.68
C LYS A 35 19.02 26.71 6.00
N THR A 36 18.43 27.81 5.52
CA THR A 36 16.99 28.06 5.70
C THR A 36 16.15 26.97 5.02
N ALA A 37 16.51 26.55 3.81
CA ALA A 37 15.81 25.46 3.13
C ALA A 37 15.89 24.14 3.91
N ASN A 38 17.07 23.80 4.45
CA ASN A 38 17.25 22.60 5.26
C ASN A 38 16.49 22.65 6.59
N GLU A 39 16.50 23.79 7.28
CA GLU A 39 15.76 23.96 8.54
C GLU A 39 14.24 23.84 8.32
N VAL A 40 13.72 24.47 7.26
CA VAL A 40 12.30 24.36 6.88
C VAL A 40 11.95 22.94 6.47
N ASN A 41 12.81 22.26 5.70
CA ASN A 41 12.58 20.87 5.29
C ASN A 41 12.55 19.93 6.52
N ASN A 42 13.53 20.03 7.41
CA ASN A 42 13.58 19.23 8.63
C ASN A 42 12.36 19.47 9.54
N ALA A 43 11.93 20.73 9.68
CA ALA A 43 10.72 21.07 10.43
C ALA A 43 9.46 20.48 9.76
N SER A 44 9.36 20.55 8.43
CA SER A 44 8.25 19.99 7.67
C SER A 44 8.20 18.47 7.78
N LEU A 45 9.34 17.77 7.64
CA LEU A 45 9.42 16.33 7.79
C LEU A 45 9.01 15.89 9.19
N LYS A 46 9.46 16.60 10.23
CA LYS A 46 9.06 16.31 11.61
C LYS A 46 7.56 16.49 11.82
N ALA A 47 6.96 17.56 11.28
CA ALA A 47 5.52 17.77 11.34
C ALA A 47 4.75 16.66 10.58
N GLN A 48 5.20 16.29 9.39
CA GLN A 48 4.60 15.21 8.61
C GLN A 48 4.70 13.85 9.32
N GLN A 49 5.84 13.54 9.95
CA GLN A 49 6.02 12.33 10.75
C GLN A 49 5.10 12.31 11.97
N ASP A 50 4.95 13.44 12.67
CA ASP A 50 4.05 13.56 13.82
C ASP A 50 2.59 13.34 13.40
N LEU A 51 2.15 14.02 12.33
CA LEU A 51 0.81 13.82 11.74
C LEU A 51 0.59 12.38 11.30
N ALA A 52 1.57 11.77 10.62
CA ALA A 52 1.48 10.37 10.20
C ALA A 52 1.33 9.45 11.41
N SER A 53 2.14 9.65 12.46
CA SER A 53 2.07 8.85 13.69
C SER A 53 0.74 9.01 14.43
N GLN A 54 0.20 10.24 14.48
CA GLN A 54 -1.07 10.53 15.11
C GLN A 54 -2.22 9.90 14.32
N SER A 55 -2.20 10.00 12.99
CA SER A 55 -3.20 9.38 12.12
C SER A 55 -3.18 7.85 12.24
N ALA A 56 -1.99 7.23 12.34
CA ALA A 56 -1.84 5.80 12.54
C ALA A 56 -2.45 5.36 13.89
N ARG A 57 -2.15 6.06 14.99
CA ARG A 57 -2.75 5.77 16.30
C ARG A 57 -4.27 5.93 16.30
N THR A 58 -4.80 6.97 15.65
CA THR A 58 -6.25 7.14 15.52
C THR A 58 -6.88 6.00 14.74
N LEU A 59 -6.24 5.55 13.66
CA LEU A 59 -6.70 4.41 12.87
C LEU A 59 -6.67 3.12 13.69
N GLU A 60 -5.58 2.83 14.40
CA GLU A 60 -5.46 1.67 15.29
C GLU A 60 -6.56 1.65 16.35
N ASN A 61 -6.80 2.78 17.03
CA ASN A 61 -7.89 2.90 18.00
C ASN A 61 -9.27 2.61 17.38
N LYS A 62 -9.51 3.07 16.14
CA LYS A 62 -10.76 2.82 15.43
C LYS A 62 -10.90 1.36 15.00
N LEU A 63 -9.80 0.72 14.59
CA LEU A 63 -9.79 -0.71 14.28
C LEU A 63 -10.06 -1.54 15.52
N GLU A 64 -9.50 -1.18 16.67
CA GLU A 64 -9.73 -1.87 17.94
C GLU A 64 -11.17 -1.70 18.43
N GLU A 65 -11.76 -0.50 18.29
CA GLU A 65 -13.18 -0.25 18.53
C GLU A 65 -14.06 -1.14 17.64
N LEU A 66 -13.76 -1.23 16.35
CA LEU A 66 -14.49 -2.09 15.41
C LEU A 66 -14.31 -3.58 15.71
N ALA A 67 -13.10 -4.01 16.07
CA ALA A 67 -12.83 -5.41 16.43
C ALA A 67 -13.63 -5.85 17.66
N ASN A 68 -13.84 -4.94 18.61
CA ASN A 68 -14.61 -5.21 19.82
C ASN A 68 -16.14 -5.19 19.57
N VAL A 69 -16.59 -4.55 18.49
CA VAL A 69 -18.02 -4.44 18.12
C VAL A 69 -18.41 -5.45 17.03
N GLN A 70 -17.47 -6.00 16.26
CA GLN A 70 -17.74 -7.02 15.26
C GLN A 70 -18.38 -8.23 15.94
N PRO A 71 -19.66 -8.55 15.66
CA PRO A 71 -20.26 -9.77 16.15
C PRO A 71 -19.39 -10.93 15.66
N PRO A 72 -19.09 -11.95 16.49
CA PRO A 72 -18.39 -13.13 16.01
C PRO A 72 -19.14 -13.61 14.78
N GLU A 73 -18.47 -13.60 13.64
CA GLU A 73 -19.07 -13.98 12.38
C GLU A 73 -19.63 -15.37 12.58
N ILE A 74 -20.97 -15.46 12.64
CA ILE A 74 -21.66 -16.73 12.79
C ILE A 74 -21.40 -17.45 11.47
N ARG A 75 -20.29 -18.18 11.43
CA ARG A 75 -20.01 -19.22 10.46
C ARG A 75 -20.92 -20.38 10.83
N THR A 76 -22.24 -20.18 10.72
CA THR A 76 -23.12 -21.31 10.50
C THR A 76 -22.69 -21.82 9.14
N GLU A 77 -21.83 -22.82 9.14
CA GLU A 77 -21.80 -23.75 8.03
C GLU A 77 -23.26 -24.11 7.78
N ILE A 78 -23.81 -23.63 6.66
CA ILE A 78 -25.14 -24.03 6.23
C ILE A 78 -24.97 -25.49 5.88
N ILE A 79 -25.13 -26.38 6.87
CA ILE A 79 -25.17 -27.81 6.66
C ILE A 79 -26.36 -28.04 5.73
N LYS A 80 -26.08 -28.44 4.49
CA LYS A 80 -27.11 -28.82 3.52
C LYS A 80 -28.03 -29.85 4.20
N PRO A 81 -29.33 -29.58 4.36
CA PRO A 81 -30.23 -30.56 4.93
C PRO A 81 -30.34 -31.74 3.95
N VAL A 82 -29.82 -32.90 4.34
CA VAL A 82 -30.16 -34.16 3.68
C VAL A 82 -31.49 -34.59 4.26
N PHE A 83 -32.57 -34.45 3.48
CA PHE A 83 -33.90 -34.88 3.91
C PHE A 83 -33.92 -36.39 4.10
N THR A 84 -34.11 -36.85 5.34
CA THR A 84 -34.41 -38.25 5.67
C THR A 84 -35.90 -38.52 5.42
N ASN A 85 -36.20 -39.68 4.86
CA ASN A 85 -37.48 -40.09 4.24
C ASN A 85 -38.68 -40.27 5.21
N LEU A 86 -38.71 -39.58 6.34
CA LEU A 86 -39.72 -39.81 7.39
C LEU A 86 -41.13 -39.34 7.01
N CYS A 87 -41.27 -38.34 6.14
CA CYS A 87 -42.58 -37.76 5.78
C CYS A 87 -42.85 -37.71 4.27
N VAL A 88 -41.92 -38.21 3.44
CA VAL A 88 -41.96 -38.05 1.99
C VAL A 88 -41.45 -39.32 1.31
N SER A 89 -42.06 -39.70 0.19
CA SER A 89 -41.72 -40.94 -0.51
C SER A 89 -40.26 -40.94 -1.00
N ASP A 90 -39.63 -42.12 -0.99
CA ASP A 90 -38.25 -42.31 -1.46
C ASP A 90 -38.02 -41.75 -2.88
N ASP A 91 -39.07 -41.80 -3.72
CA ASP A 91 -39.02 -41.30 -5.09
C ASP A 91 -38.90 -39.77 -5.16
N PHE A 92 -39.61 -39.06 -4.28
CA PHE A 92 -39.50 -37.62 -4.17
C PHE A 92 -38.16 -37.20 -3.56
N VAL A 93 -37.63 -37.96 -2.59
CA VAL A 93 -36.30 -37.70 -2.01
C VAL A 93 -35.22 -37.84 -3.08
N ARG A 94 -35.29 -38.87 -3.93
CA ARG A 94 -34.40 -39.04 -5.08
C ARG A 94 -34.49 -37.87 -6.06
N MET A 95 -35.70 -37.52 -6.50
CA MET A 95 -35.93 -36.42 -7.45
C MET A 95 -35.41 -35.09 -6.91
N TYR A 96 -35.66 -34.80 -5.63
CA TYR A 96 -35.23 -33.56 -5.00
C TYR A 96 -33.71 -33.47 -4.90
N ASN A 97 -33.04 -34.54 -4.48
CA ASN A 97 -31.57 -34.58 -4.39
C ASN A 97 -30.91 -34.43 -5.77
N GLU A 98 -31.46 -35.06 -6.81
CA GLU A 98 -30.99 -34.88 -8.19
C GLU A 98 -31.13 -33.43 -8.67
N ALA A 99 -32.24 -32.77 -8.33
CA ALA A 99 -32.49 -31.37 -8.68
C ALA A 99 -31.51 -30.43 -7.96
N ILE A 100 -31.24 -30.67 -6.68
CA ILE A 100 -30.26 -29.89 -5.89
C ILE A 100 -28.85 -30.06 -6.44
N ASP A 101 -28.43 -31.28 -6.78
CA ASP A 101 -27.12 -31.51 -7.37
C ASP A 101 -26.97 -30.81 -8.73
N SER A 102 -28.03 -30.79 -9.55
CA SER A 102 -28.04 -30.07 -10.82
C SER A 102 -27.94 -28.54 -10.62
N ALA A 103 -28.67 -28.00 -9.65
CA ALA A 103 -28.62 -26.58 -9.32
C ALA A 103 -27.25 -26.17 -8.80
N GLU A 104 -26.65 -26.96 -7.90
CA GLU A 104 -25.29 -26.72 -7.40
C GLU A 104 -24.26 -26.75 -8.53
N ARG A 105 -24.32 -27.74 -9.44
CA ARG A 105 -23.41 -27.81 -10.60
C ARG A 105 -23.51 -26.56 -11.49
N THR A 106 -24.72 -26.06 -11.68
CA THR A 106 -24.97 -24.86 -12.49
C THR A 106 -24.43 -23.60 -11.81
N LEU A 107 -24.62 -23.49 -10.48
CA LEU A 107 -24.23 -22.31 -9.72
C LEU A 107 -22.74 -22.30 -9.33
N SER A 108 -22.12 -23.47 -9.14
CA SER A 108 -20.71 -23.59 -8.74
C SER A 108 -19.72 -23.43 -9.88
N GLY A 109 -20.17 -23.43 -11.14
CA GLY A 109 -19.30 -23.28 -12.33
C GLY A 109 -18.27 -24.40 -12.52
N LYS A 110 -18.40 -25.53 -11.80
CA LYS A 110 -17.44 -26.64 -11.84
C LYS A 110 -17.68 -27.46 -13.11
N SER A 111 -16.70 -27.49 -14.01
CA SER A 111 -16.82 -28.16 -15.31
C SER A 111 -16.98 -29.69 -15.19
N THR A 112 -17.67 -30.27 -16.16
CA THR A 112 -18.11 -31.66 -16.26
C THR A 112 -17.01 -32.65 -16.64
N ASP A 113 -15.85 -32.62 -15.98
CA ASP A 113 -14.87 -33.67 -16.22
C ASP A 113 -15.22 -34.88 -15.36
N LYS A 114 -16.01 -35.79 -15.94
CA LYS A 114 -16.08 -37.15 -15.40
C LYS A 114 -14.66 -37.71 -15.50
N MET A 115 -14.05 -37.99 -14.35
CA MET A 115 -12.80 -38.73 -14.31
C MET A 115 -12.97 -40.00 -15.16
N PRO A 116 -12.15 -40.22 -16.20
CA PRO A 116 -12.28 -41.41 -17.03
C PRO A 116 -12.10 -42.66 -16.18
N ASP A 117 -13.06 -43.58 -16.26
CA ASP A 117 -13.13 -44.84 -15.50
C ASP A 117 -12.08 -45.89 -15.96
N ASP A 118 -10.95 -45.44 -16.54
CA ASP A 118 -9.94 -46.30 -17.18
C ASP A 118 -8.65 -46.40 -16.36
N ILE A 119 -8.76 -46.51 -15.04
CA ILE A 119 -7.63 -46.88 -14.17
C ILE A 119 -7.90 -48.11 -13.29
N THR A 120 -9.06 -48.75 -13.38
CA THR A 120 -9.35 -50.02 -12.65
C THR A 120 -9.18 -51.29 -13.49
N LYS A 121 -8.45 -51.25 -14.62
CA LYS A 121 -7.94 -52.46 -15.29
C LYS A 121 -6.43 -52.63 -15.12
N VAL A 122 -5.97 -52.75 -13.87
CA VAL A 122 -4.78 -53.58 -13.63
C VAL A 122 -5.23 -55.03 -13.57
N LYS A 123 -4.75 -55.73 -14.59
CA LYS A 123 -4.90 -57.13 -14.98
C LYS A 123 -4.63 -58.11 -13.82
N ARG A 124 -5.57 -59.05 -13.69
CA ARG A 124 -5.50 -60.41 -13.09
C ARG A 124 -4.12 -60.88 -12.62
#